data_AF-Q5CYP5-F1
#
_entry.id   AF-Q5CYP5-F1
#
_cell.length_a   1.000
_cell.length_b   1.000
_cell.length_c   1.000
_cell.angle_alpha   90.00
_cell.angle_beta   90.00
_cell.angle_gamma   90.00
#
_symmetry.space_group_name_H-M   'P 1'
#
loop_
_entity.id
_entity.type
_entity.pdbx_description
1 polymer ?
#
loop_
_entity_poly.entity_id
_entity_poly.type
_entity_poly.pdbx_seq_one_letter_code
_entity_poly.pdbx_strand_id
1 'polypeptide(L)'
;MGRYIILDTGAILRLGKHDFMDDVLLTVPSVIREVKDKKALEKMFYLQDRIQVMEPSEQDCGFVKKFSKETGDFGFLSETDFQVIALTLSYHKKYDEISKLNSKPREISLVTKSEEVGSCEKGMDKDLQEVEMETGEQKEQSTEDEDDWETANGQSSRREEVQSGEDEEEEEECEEEECEEDEDVSKGLEDDVFSGGWITKANITSVMGGLSSGSQSHFVVACMTTDYSMQNVLLQMGLNLVEIHGLSVKTIKRWGLLCCGCYTYERDTSRKFCGKCGNATLDRVPIKVSSDGTIELDCYRKKVNLRGTIYSIPKPRRGVRNQEIILAEDQLMMGGRQRLLNHQRKKWEKACKERDPFSNSGADLESSWGKQFGSFRYPEIKIGMGRGNPNSNSWQKKRSGKKK
;
A
#
# COMPACT_ATOMS: atom_id res chain seq x y z
N MET A 1 -9.77 -26.46 23.73
CA MET A 1 -9.06 -27.08 22.59
C MET A 1 -8.16 -26.02 21.99
N GLY A 2 -6.97 -26.39 21.51
CA GLY A 2 -6.14 -25.51 20.68
C GLY A 2 -6.81 -25.24 19.33
N ARG A 3 -6.40 -24.18 18.64
CA ARG A 3 -6.91 -23.81 17.31
C ARG A 3 -6.15 -24.61 16.24
N TYR A 4 -6.75 -24.78 15.06
CA TYR A 4 -6.06 -25.36 13.90
C TYR A 4 -5.54 -24.25 12.99
N ILE A 5 -4.23 -24.18 12.80
CA ILE A 5 -3.57 -23.17 11.96
C ILE A 5 -2.92 -23.88 10.78
N ILE A 6 -3.46 -23.64 9.58
CA ILE A 6 -2.91 -24.15 8.34
C ILE A 6 -1.77 -23.21 7.90
N LEU A 7 -0.57 -23.77 7.70
CA LEU A 7 0.65 -23.05 7.38
C LEU A 7 1.04 -23.19 5.90
N ASP A 8 1.14 -22.04 5.26
CA ASP A 8 1.74 -21.80 3.94
C ASP A 8 3.29 -21.74 3.99
N THR A 9 3.95 -21.89 2.84
CA THR A 9 5.39 -21.68 2.64
C THR A 9 5.85 -20.34 3.21
N GLY A 10 5.11 -19.25 2.93
CA GLY A 10 5.39 -17.91 3.44
C GLY A 10 5.27 -17.76 4.95
N ALA A 11 4.37 -18.54 5.58
CA ALA A 11 4.22 -18.60 7.02
C ALA A 11 5.39 -19.34 7.70
N ILE A 12 5.74 -20.54 7.21
CA ILE A 12 6.84 -21.36 7.74
C ILE A 12 8.18 -20.59 7.72
N LEU A 13 8.43 -19.82 6.65
CA LEU A 13 9.60 -18.95 6.54
C LEU A 13 9.70 -17.93 7.69
N ARG A 14 8.58 -17.37 8.13
CA ARG A 14 8.52 -16.25 9.09
C ARG A 14 8.33 -16.69 10.54
N LEU A 15 7.63 -17.80 10.78
CA LEU A 15 7.27 -18.33 12.11
C LEU A 15 8.44 -18.34 13.11
N GLY A 16 8.21 -17.83 14.32
CA GLY A 16 9.11 -17.87 15.47
C GLY A 16 8.98 -19.18 16.28
N LYS A 17 9.87 -19.36 17.27
CA LYS A 17 9.90 -20.58 18.11
C LYS A 17 8.79 -20.66 19.15
N HIS A 18 8.29 -19.50 19.61
CA HIS A 18 7.28 -19.40 20.68
C HIS A 18 5.89 -19.05 20.15
N ASP A 19 5.75 -18.93 18.83
CA ASP A 19 4.50 -18.56 18.21
C ASP A 19 3.52 -19.75 18.32
N PHE A 20 2.27 -19.45 18.69
CA PHE A 20 1.14 -20.40 18.70
C PHE A 20 1.42 -21.69 19.49
N MET A 21 1.97 -21.58 20.72
CA MET A 21 2.40 -22.74 21.51
C MET A 21 1.27 -23.76 21.78
N ASP A 22 0.05 -23.28 22.01
CA ASP A 22 -1.13 -24.10 22.34
C ASP A 22 -1.95 -24.59 21.13
N ASP A 23 -1.57 -24.20 19.91
CA ASP A 23 -2.32 -24.47 18.69
C ASP A 23 -1.73 -25.63 17.87
N VAL A 24 -2.59 -26.30 17.09
CA VAL A 24 -2.23 -27.40 16.20
C VAL A 24 -1.82 -26.84 14.84
N LEU A 25 -0.55 -26.95 14.51
CA LEU A 25 0.01 -26.50 13.23
C LEU A 25 -0.17 -27.59 12.17
N LEU A 26 -0.75 -27.23 11.03
CA LEU A 26 -1.04 -28.13 9.91
C LEU A 26 -0.34 -27.64 8.64
N THR A 27 0.18 -28.53 7.79
CA THR A 27 0.63 -28.16 6.43
C THR A 27 0.44 -29.30 5.42
N VAL A 28 0.74 -29.05 4.16
CA VAL A 28 0.56 -29.97 3.02
C VAL A 28 1.93 -30.54 2.57
N PRO A 29 2.04 -31.82 2.16
CA PRO A 29 3.31 -32.40 1.67
C PRO A 29 3.98 -31.63 0.52
N SER A 30 3.22 -30.85 -0.25
CA SER A 30 3.75 -30.03 -1.36
C SER A 30 4.49 -28.79 -0.89
N VAL A 31 4.03 -28.13 0.19
CA VAL A 31 4.72 -27.00 0.83
C VAL A 31 6.11 -27.43 1.31
N ILE A 32 6.20 -28.61 1.92
CA ILE A 32 7.47 -29.20 2.39
C ILE A 32 8.46 -29.44 1.24
N ARG A 33 7.96 -29.81 0.05
CA ARG A 33 8.77 -29.99 -1.17
C ARG A 33 9.14 -28.68 -1.86
N GLU A 34 8.45 -27.60 -1.54
CA GLU A 34 8.67 -26.27 -2.10
C GLU A 34 9.80 -25.52 -1.37
N VAL A 35 9.85 -25.66 -0.03
CA VAL A 35 10.86 -25.04 0.84
C VAL A 35 12.28 -25.52 0.49
N LYS A 36 13.12 -24.60 -0.01
CA LYS A 36 14.52 -24.85 -0.42
C LYS A 36 15.55 -24.03 0.34
N ASP A 37 15.13 -23.01 1.08
CA ASP A 37 16.04 -22.13 1.82
C ASP A 37 16.62 -22.86 3.04
N LYS A 38 17.96 -22.81 3.20
CA LYS A 38 18.66 -23.47 4.30
C LYS A 38 18.10 -23.09 5.69
N LYS A 39 17.89 -21.79 5.92
CA LYS A 39 17.29 -21.27 7.17
C LYS A 39 15.87 -21.77 7.42
N ALA A 40 15.12 -22.05 6.35
CA ALA A 40 13.76 -22.56 6.42
C ALA A 40 13.76 -24.07 6.73
N LEU A 41 14.65 -24.83 6.08
CA LEU A 41 14.88 -26.25 6.37
C LEU A 41 15.37 -26.46 7.82
N GLU A 42 16.28 -25.61 8.30
CA GLU A 42 16.70 -25.56 9.71
C GLU A 42 15.52 -25.29 10.66
N LYS A 43 14.68 -24.27 10.38
CA LYS A 43 13.45 -24.02 11.14
C LYS A 43 12.51 -25.23 11.13
N MET A 44 12.26 -25.83 9.97
CA MET A 44 11.36 -26.97 9.82
C MET A 44 11.84 -28.19 10.59
N PHE A 45 13.16 -28.46 10.61
CA PHE A 45 13.72 -29.54 11.43
C PHE A 45 13.44 -29.35 12.93
N TYR A 46 13.49 -28.12 13.44
CA TYR A 46 13.11 -27.81 14.83
C TYR A 46 11.59 -27.79 15.09
N LEU A 47 10.76 -27.82 14.04
CA LEU A 47 9.30 -27.73 14.12
C LEU A 47 8.58 -29.01 13.65
N GLN A 48 9.31 -30.02 13.20
CA GLN A 48 8.77 -31.28 12.65
C GLN A 48 7.82 -31.99 13.62
N ASP A 49 8.11 -31.96 14.92
CA ASP A 49 7.30 -32.59 15.98
C ASP A 49 6.07 -31.74 16.36
N ARG A 50 5.96 -30.50 15.85
CA ARG A 50 4.81 -29.60 16.04
C ARG A 50 3.89 -29.49 14.82
N ILE A 51 4.43 -29.67 13.60
CA ILE A 51 3.69 -29.49 12.35
C ILE A 51 3.20 -30.83 11.83
N GLN A 52 1.88 -31.04 11.86
CA GLN A 52 1.25 -32.23 11.28
C GLN A 52 1.06 -32.05 9.77
N VAL A 53 1.39 -33.08 9.00
CA VAL A 53 1.34 -33.05 7.54
C VAL A 53 0.09 -33.78 7.05
N MET A 54 -0.81 -33.06 6.38
CA MET A 54 -2.14 -33.54 5.99
C MET A 54 -2.42 -33.27 4.51
N GLU A 55 -3.07 -34.21 3.84
CA GLU A 55 -3.52 -34.03 2.45
C GLU A 55 -4.99 -33.55 2.40
N PRO A 56 -5.32 -32.56 1.54
CA PRO A 56 -6.68 -32.08 1.37
C PRO A 56 -7.55 -33.02 0.52
N SER A 57 -8.86 -32.91 0.64
CA SER A 57 -9.79 -33.62 -0.25
C SER A 57 -9.68 -33.13 -1.70
N GLU A 58 -9.65 -34.05 -2.67
CA GLU A 58 -9.72 -33.70 -4.10
C GLU A 58 -10.98 -32.89 -4.44
N GLN A 59 -12.09 -33.13 -3.73
CA GLN A 59 -13.33 -32.38 -3.91
C GLN A 59 -13.18 -30.91 -3.49
N ASP A 60 -12.46 -30.65 -2.40
CA ASP A 60 -12.18 -29.30 -1.92
C ASP A 60 -11.16 -28.60 -2.83
N CYS A 61 -10.11 -29.30 -3.27
CA CYS A 61 -9.19 -28.81 -4.31
C CYS A 61 -9.94 -28.43 -5.60
N GLY A 62 -10.91 -29.26 -6.02
CA GLY A 62 -11.77 -29.02 -7.17
C GLY A 62 -12.74 -27.85 -6.98
N PHE A 63 -13.21 -27.60 -5.75
CA PHE A 63 -14.02 -26.42 -5.42
C PHE A 63 -13.18 -25.15 -5.43
N VAL A 64 -12.03 -25.11 -4.75
CA VAL A 64 -11.14 -23.94 -4.72
C VAL A 64 -10.64 -23.58 -6.12
N LYS A 65 -10.26 -24.57 -6.96
CA LYS A 65 -9.87 -24.35 -8.36
C LYS A 65 -11.01 -23.86 -9.26
N LYS A 66 -12.29 -23.98 -8.86
CA LYS A 66 -13.44 -23.33 -9.51
C LYS A 66 -13.64 -21.92 -8.96
N PHE A 67 -13.73 -21.77 -7.64
CA PHE A 67 -13.93 -20.50 -6.96
C PHE A 67 -12.88 -19.46 -7.38
N SER A 68 -11.59 -19.83 -7.41
CA SER A 68 -10.49 -18.94 -7.82
C SER A 68 -10.55 -18.50 -9.30
N LYS A 69 -11.33 -19.19 -10.15
CA LYS A 69 -11.60 -18.74 -11.53
C LYS A 69 -12.73 -17.71 -11.57
N GLU A 70 -13.73 -17.87 -10.70
CA GLU A 70 -14.78 -16.87 -10.51
C GLU A 70 -14.24 -15.61 -9.82
N THR A 71 -13.33 -15.74 -8.82
CA THR A 71 -12.62 -14.58 -8.27
C THR A 71 -11.66 -13.96 -9.28
N GLY A 72 -11.12 -14.74 -10.23
CA GLY A 72 -10.10 -14.30 -11.19
C GLY A 72 -8.66 -14.31 -10.67
N ASP A 73 -8.38 -14.97 -9.54
CA ASP A 73 -7.02 -15.12 -8.97
C ASP A 73 -6.30 -16.40 -9.42
N PHE A 74 -6.99 -17.32 -10.10
CA PHE A 74 -6.45 -18.62 -10.57
C PHE A 74 -5.12 -18.51 -11.35
N GLY A 75 -4.88 -17.41 -12.08
CA GLY A 75 -3.63 -17.18 -12.82
C GLY A 75 -2.44 -16.69 -11.96
N PHE A 76 -2.67 -16.41 -10.69
CA PHE A 76 -1.66 -15.95 -9.71
C PHE A 76 -1.45 -16.95 -8.56
N LEU A 77 -2.11 -18.11 -8.62
CA LEU A 77 -2.06 -19.14 -7.58
C LEU A 77 -1.39 -20.41 -8.10
N SER A 78 -0.54 -21.02 -7.26
CA SER A 78 0.16 -22.25 -7.57
C SER A 78 -0.64 -23.51 -7.20
N GLU A 79 -0.12 -24.69 -7.54
CA GLU A 79 -0.74 -25.95 -7.11
C GLU A 79 -0.60 -26.23 -5.62
N THR A 80 0.39 -25.65 -4.92
CA THR A 80 0.53 -25.77 -3.47
C THR A 80 -0.49 -24.90 -2.76
N ASP A 81 -0.68 -23.65 -3.22
CA ASP A 81 -1.71 -22.71 -2.77
C ASP A 81 -3.11 -23.33 -2.78
N PHE A 82 -3.50 -23.96 -3.89
CA PHE A 82 -4.81 -24.61 -4.03
C PHE A 82 -4.99 -25.74 -3.00
N GLN A 83 -3.92 -26.45 -2.64
CA GLN A 83 -3.97 -27.51 -1.63
C GLN A 83 -4.03 -26.93 -0.20
N VAL A 84 -3.31 -25.84 0.09
CA VAL A 84 -3.33 -25.13 1.39
C VAL A 84 -4.72 -24.53 1.67
N ILE A 85 -5.32 -23.86 0.69
CA ILE A 85 -6.68 -23.31 0.80
C ILE A 85 -7.72 -24.45 0.91
N ALA A 86 -7.55 -25.54 0.15
CA ALA A 86 -8.43 -26.70 0.25
C ALA A 86 -8.34 -27.41 1.61
N LEU A 87 -7.14 -27.53 2.21
CA LEU A 87 -6.97 -28.09 3.55
C LEU A 87 -7.66 -27.21 4.60
N THR A 88 -7.54 -25.89 4.48
CA THR A 88 -8.25 -24.91 5.32
C THR A 88 -9.77 -25.10 5.22
N LEU A 89 -10.31 -25.23 4.00
CA LEU A 89 -11.71 -25.50 3.75
C LEU A 89 -12.16 -26.86 4.34
N SER A 90 -11.36 -27.92 4.16
CA SER A 90 -11.62 -29.26 4.70
C SER A 90 -11.68 -29.27 6.23
N TYR A 91 -10.90 -28.43 6.93
CA TYR A 91 -10.94 -28.30 8.38
C TYR A 91 -12.06 -27.37 8.86
N HIS A 92 -12.30 -26.24 8.19
CA HIS A 92 -13.41 -25.34 8.53
C HIS A 92 -14.75 -26.08 8.46
N LYS A 93 -14.98 -26.91 7.43
CA LYS A 93 -16.16 -27.79 7.31
C LYS A 93 -16.32 -28.85 8.42
N LYS A 94 -15.27 -29.14 9.19
CA LYS A 94 -15.28 -30.15 10.28
C LYS A 94 -15.46 -29.54 11.67
N TYR A 95 -15.04 -28.28 11.86
CA TYR A 95 -14.87 -27.67 13.19
C TYR A 95 -15.47 -26.25 13.33
N ASP A 96 -15.98 -25.65 12.26
CA ASP A 96 -16.57 -24.30 12.24
C ASP A 96 -17.90 -24.32 11.43
N GLU A 97 -18.62 -23.21 11.44
CA GLU A 97 -19.98 -23.11 10.92
C GLU A 97 -20.00 -22.92 9.40
N ILE A 98 -20.38 -23.98 8.67
CA ILE A 98 -20.50 -24.00 7.19
C ILE A 98 -21.32 -22.81 6.64
N SER A 99 -22.27 -22.28 7.41
CA SER A 99 -23.08 -21.10 7.09
C SER A 99 -22.29 -19.81 6.80
N LYS A 100 -21.03 -19.73 7.24
CA LYS A 100 -20.13 -18.58 6.97
C LYS A 100 -19.50 -18.62 5.57
N LEU A 101 -19.50 -19.79 4.92
CA LEU A 101 -18.81 -20.00 3.66
C LEU A 101 -19.60 -19.43 2.47
N ASN A 102 -18.99 -18.50 1.73
CA ASN A 102 -19.55 -18.02 0.47
C ASN A 102 -19.37 -19.09 -0.63
N SER A 103 -20.46 -19.50 -1.28
CA SER A 103 -20.43 -20.49 -2.37
C SER A 103 -19.96 -19.91 -3.72
N LYS A 104 -20.00 -18.59 -3.85
CA LYS A 104 -19.52 -17.76 -4.98
C LYS A 104 -18.94 -16.45 -4.44
N PRO A 105 -18.00 -15.79 -5.14
CA PRO A 105 -17.56 -14.45 -4.76
C PRO A 105 -18.71 -13.44 -4.81
N ARG A 106 -18.67 -12.43 -3.93
CA ARG A 106 -19.66 -11.34 -3.92
C ARG A 106 -19.40 -10.35 -5.05
N GLU A 107 -20.46 -9.64 -5.44
CA GLU A 107 -20.36 -8.56 -6.41
C GLU A 107 -19.56 -7.37 -5.87
N ILE A 108 -19.03 -6.55 -6.79
CA ILE A 108 -18.13 -5.44 -6.46
C ILE A 108 -18.95 -4.17 -6.25
N SER A 109 -18.86 -3.56 -5.07
CA SER A 109 -19.47 -2.26 -4.77
C SER A 109 -18.53 -1.11 -5.14
N LEU A 110 -19.09 -0.09 -5.79
CA LEU A 110 -18.40 1.17 -6.07
C LEU A 110 -18.69 2.16 -4.92
N VAL A 111 -17.70 2.39 -4.05
CA VAL A 111 -17.81 3.34 -2.95
C VAL A 111 -17.29 4.70 -3.39
N THR A 112 -18.20 5.58 -3.80
CA THR A 112 -17.90 7.01 -3.93
C THR A 112 -17.89 7.64 -2.54
N LYS A 113 -16.79 8.29 -2.14
CA LYS A 113 -16.81 9.19 -0.97
C LYS A 113 -17.65 10.44 -1.31
N SER A 114 -18.97 10.35 -1.14
CA SER A 114 -19.80 11.52 -0.89
C SER A 114 -19.31 12.23 0.38
N GLU A 115 -19.40 13.55 0.40
CA GLU A 115 -19.16 14.31 1.63
C GLU A 115 -20.31 14.04 2.62
N GLU A 116 -19.96 13.76 3.87
CA GLU A 116 -20.89 13.86 4.99
C GLU A 116 -21.18 15.34 5.24
N VAL A 117 -22.14 15.88 4.50
CA VAL A 117 -22.67 17.23 4.73
C VAL A 117 -23.65 17.14 5.91
N GLY A 118 -23.10 16.90 7.10
CA GLY A 118 -23.80 16.83 8.38
C GLY A 118 -23.55 18.09 9.20
N SER A 119 -24.62 18.76 9.61
CA SER A 119 -24.61 20.04 10.33
C SER A 119 -23.83 20.01 11.64
N CYS A 120 -23.05 21.07 11.88
CA CYS A 120 -22.65 21.45 13.23
C CYS A 120 -23.91 21.91 14.00
N GLU A 121 -24.44 21.05 14.87
CA GLU A 121 -25.42 21.44 15.88
C GLU A 121 -24.73 21.56 17.24
N LYS A 122 -24.68 22.80 17.76
CA LYS A 122 -24.35 23.02 19.17
C LYS A 122 -25.58 22.65 20.00
N GLY A 123 -25.54 21.49 20.65
CA GLY A 123 -26.59 21.02 21.55
C GLY A 123 -25.99 20.28 22.75
N MET A 124 -25.61 21.02 23.78
CA MET A 124 -25.52 20.45 25.12
C MET A 124 -26.91 20.53 25.73
N ASP A 125 -27.52 19.38 26.01
CA ASP A 125 -28.48 19.25 27.11
C ASP A 125 -28.46 17.82 27.64
N LYS A 126 -29.01 17.64 28.85
CA LYS A 126 -28.91 16.41 29.64
C LYS A 126 -30.25 15.66 29.73
N ASP A 127 -30.20 14.56 30.47
CA ASP A 127 -31.34 13.88 31.11
C ASP A 127 -32.26 13.07 30.16
N LEU A 128 -32.85 11.93 30.57
CA LEU A 128 -32.61 11.04 31.71
C LEU A 128 -33.33 9.71 31.40
N GLN A 129 -32.80 8.54 31.80
CA GLN A 129 -33.65 7.50 32.39
C GLN A 129 -32.87 6.42 33.14
N GLU A 130 -33.41 6.11 34.31
CA GLU A 130 -32.89 5.28 35.39
C GLU A 130 -32.69 3.79 35.00
N VAL A 131 -31.66 3.18 35.59
CA VAL A 131 -31.74 1.81 36.10
C VAL A 131 -31.14 1.82 37.51
N GLU A 132 -31.87 1.26 38.46
CA GLU A 132 -31.52 1.24 39.89
C GLU A 132 -30.38 0.25 40.19
N MET A 133 -29.51 0.57 41.15
CA MET A 133 -28.82 -0.43 41.98
C MET A 133 -28.35 0.18 43.30
N GLU A 134 -28.78 -0.44 44.41
CA GLU A 134 -28.43 -0.03 45.76
C GLU A 134 -27.02 -0.49 46.14
N THR A 135 -26.23 0.36 46.82
CA THR A 135 -25.26 -0.09 47.83
C THR A 135 -24.96 1.04 48.81
N GLY A 136 -24.75 0.71 50.09
CA GLY A 136 -24.85 1.68 51.19
C GLY A 136 -23.66 2.62 51.39
N GLU A 137 -23.93 3.79 51.97
CA GLU A 137 -22.93 4.73 52.48
C GLU A 137 -22.14 4.17 53.67
N GLN A 138 -20.86 4.52 53.76
CA GLN A 138 -20.28 5.13 54.96
C GLN A 138 -19.18 6.12 54.54
N LYS A 139 -18.79 7.03 55.44
CA LYS A 139 -18.40 8.42 55.11
C LYS A 139 -17.16 8.88 55.91
N GLU A 140 -16.68 10.09 55.56
CA GLU A 140 -15.78 11.01 56.32
C GLU A 140 -14.26 10.97 55.96
N GLN A 141 -13.49 12.09 55.95
CA GLN A 141 -13.80 13.55 55.95
C GLN A 141 -12.53 14.45 55.79
N SER A 142 -12.52 15.46 54.90
CA SER A 142 -11.61 16.67 54.85
C SER A 142 -10.07 16.45 54.80
N THR A 143 -9.15 17.44 54.67
CA THR A 143 -9.09 18.91 54.37
C THR A 143 -8.17 19.13 53.14
N GLU A 144 -8.26 20.17 52.31
CA GLU A 144 -7.79 21.58 52.48
C GLU A 144 -6.33 21.74 52.97
N ASP A 145 -5.48 22.39 52.14
CA ASP A 145 -4.63 23.56 52.46
C ASP A 145 -3.91 24.12 51.19
N GLU A 146 -3.47 25.39 51.22
CA GLU A 146 -2.86 26.18 50.11
C GLU A 146 -1.35 26.46 50.35
N ASP A 147 -0.60 27.00 49.35
CA ASP A 147 0.45 28.04 49.55
C ASP A 147 1.09 28.57 48.21
N ASP A 148 1.77 29.74 48.25
CA ASP A 148 2.39 30.48 47.08
C ASP A 148 3.95 30.34 47.02
N TRP A 149 4.90 31.25 46.75
CA TRP A 149 5.07 32.72 46.51
C TRP A 149 6.49 32.93 45.89
N GLU A 150 6.87 33.82 44.93
CA GLU A 150 6.19 34.85 44.12
C GLU A 150 6.85 34.99 42.70
N THR A 151 7.68 36.01 42.43
CA THR A 151 8.34 36.32 41.14
C THR A 151 9.66 37.11 41.36
N ALA A 152 10.53 37.23 40.34
CA ALA A 152 11.65 38.19 40.33
C ALA A 152 11.94 38.73 38.92
N ASN A 153 12.44 39.97 38.81
CA ASN A 153 12.46 40.79 37.57
C ASN A 153 13.80 41.57 37.41
N GLY A 154 14.17 41.97 36.18
CA GLY A 154 15.38 42.76 35.88
C GLY A 154 15.50 43.19 34.40
N GLN A 155 15.95 44.43 34.12
CA GLN A 155 15.89 45.08 32.80
C GLN A 155 17.19 45.85 32.41
N SER A 156 17.17 46.45 31.20
CA SER A 156 18.05 47.55 30.69
C SER A 156 19.35 47.10 29.99
N SER A 157 19.54 47.29 28.67
CA SER A 157 19.95 48.50 27.88
C SER A 157 21.47 48.85 28.00
N ARG A 158 22.18 49.50 27.06
CA ARG A 158 21.84 50.43 25.95
C ARG A 158 22.93 50.41 24.83
N ARG A 159 22.69 51.08 23.69
CA ARG A 159 23.62 51.27 22.53
C ARG A 159 24.68 52.36 22.75
N GLU A 160 25.74 52.36 21.95
CA GLU A 160 26.33 53.49 21.16
C GLU A 160 27.54 52.85 20.38
N GLU A 161 27.84 53.00 19.08
CA GLU A 161 27.97 54.15 18.12
C GLU A 161 29.37 54.82 18.25
N VAL A 162 30.28 54.92 17.24
CA VAL A 162 30.32 55.71 15.96
C VAL A 162 31.51 55.29 15.01
N GLN A 163 31.48 55.73 13.73
CA GLN A 163 32.50 55.87 12.62
C GLN A 163 34.03 56.02 12.94
N SER A 164 35.02 55.93 12.03
CA SER A 164 35.15 55.65 10.56
C SER A 164 36.63 55.44 10.14
N GLY A 165 36.90 54.86 8.96
CA GLY A 165 38.20 54.91 8.25
C GLY A 165 38.19 54.12 6.93
N GLU A 166 38.80 54.66 5.87
CA GLU A 166 38.76 54.15 4.48
C GLU A 166 39.98 53.29 4.13
N ASP A 167 39.81 52.30 3.24
CA ASP A 167 40.59 52.13 1.99
C ASP A 167 39.95 51.03 1.11
N GLU A 168 40.24 51.02 -0.20
CA GLU A 168 39.53 50.27 -1.26
C GLU A 168 40.19 48.92 -1.63
N GLU A 169 39.41 47.90 -2.01
CA GLU A 169 39.73 46.92 -3.08
C GLU A 169 38.47 46.12 -3.50
N GLU A 170 38.43 45.59 -4.72
CA GLU A 170 37.22 45.11 -5.43
C GLU A 170 37.01 43.58 -5.39
N GLU A 171 35.84 43.08 -4.96
CA GLU A 171 35.32 41.75 -5.34
C GLU A 171 33.79 41.81 -5.61
N GLU A 172 33.30 41.13 -6.65
CA GLU A 172 31.88 41.10 -7.05
C GLU A 172 31.07 40.06 -6.24
N GLU A 173 30.26 40.51 -5.27
CA GLU A 173 29.21 39.66 -4.67
C GLU A 173 27.84 39.84 -5.36
N CYS A 174 26.97 38.84 -5.18
CA CYS A 174 25.70 38.72 -5.92
C CYS A 174 24.56 39.46 -5.21
N GLU A 175 23.88 40.38 -5.90
CA GLU A 175 22.69 41.06 -5.36
C GLU A 175 21.53 40.07 -5.11
N GLU A 176 21.12 39.93 -3.85
CA GLU A 176 19.91 39.21 -3.44
C GLU A 176 18.69 40.14 -3.59
N GLU A 177 18.00 40.13 -4.74
CA GLU A 177 16.71 40.83 -4.84
C GLU A 177 15.56 40.05 -4.18
N GLU A 178 14.79 40.77 -3.37
CA GLU A 178 13.75 40.25 -2.48
C GLU A 178 12.56 39.68 -3.26
N CYS A 179 12.03 38.52 -2.83
CA CYS A 179 10.80 37.96 -3.37
C CYS A 179 9.59 38.32 -2.49
N GLU A 180 8.72 39.20 -2.99
CA GLU A 180 7.49 39.63 -2.30
C GLU A 180 6.57 38.43 -1.95
N GLU A 181 5.94 38.49 -0.77
CA GLU A 181 5.15 37.39 -0.20
C GLU A 181 3.69 37.36 -0.73
N ASP A 182 3.45 36.64 -1.83
CA ASP A 182 2.09 36.29 -2.27
C ASP A 182 1.48 35.19 -1.35
N GLU A 183 0.51 35.57 -0.50
CA GLU A 183 -0.23 34.66 0.40
C GLU A 183 -1.18 33.67 -0.33
N ASP A 184 -0.65 32.74 -1.14
CA ASP A 184 -1.48 31.72 -1.82
C ASP A 184 -1.88 30.58 -0.84
N VAL A 185 -3.07 30.74 -0.24
CA VAL A 185 -3.59 30.01 0.93
C VAL A 185 -3.36 28.50 0.87
N SER A 186 -2.35 28.03 1.61
CA SER A 186 -2.10 26.62 1.86
C SER A 186 -3.15 26.04 2.80
N LYS A 187 -4.36 25.78 2.30
CA LYS A 187 -5.30 24.89 2.98
C LYS A 187 -4.65 23.52 3.10
N GLY A 188 -4.22 23.21 4.32
CA GLY A 188 -3.65 21.92 4.65
C GLY A 188 -4.57 20.81 4.18
N LEU A 189 -4.00 19.86 3.45
CA LEU A 189 -4.54 18.51 3.51
C LEU A 189 -4.22 18.02 4.92
N GLU A 190 -5.23 18.08 5.79
CA GLU A 190 -5.27 17.34 7.04
C GLU A 190 -5.32 15.85 6.68
N ASP A 191 -4.17 15.32 6.27
CA ASP A 191 -3.98 13.89 6.02
C ASP A 191 -4.03 13.19 7.38
N ASP A 192 -5.21 12.66 7.75
CA ASP A 192 -5.41 11.75 8.90
C ASP A 192 -4.50 10.49 8.85
N VAL A 193 -3.72 10.33 7.79
CA VAL A 193 -2.66 9.33 7.59
C VAL A 193 -1.36 9.73 8.31
N PHE A 194 -1.20 10.99 8.72
CA PHE A 194 0.00 11.52 9.40
C PHE A 194 -0.07 11.54 10.94
N SER A 195 -1.10 10.94 11.54
CA SER A 195 -1.07 10.50 12.95
C SER A 195 -0.19 9.24 13.10
N GLY A 196 1.02 9.29 12.53
CA GLY A 196 1.95 8.18 12.36
C GLY A 196 3.22 8.40 13.16
N GLY A 197 3.34 7.75 14.32
CA GLY A 197 4.54 7.80 15.15
C GLY A 197 5.79 7.27 14.44
N TRP A 198 6.95 7.82 14.81
CA TRP A 198 8.24 7.49 14.19
C TRP A 198 8.51 5.97 14.12
N ILE A 199 9.05 5.52 12.98
CA ILE A 199 9.50 4.14 12.78
C ILE A 199 10.82 3.93 13.54
N THR A 200 10.72 3.65 14.83
CA THR A 200 11.87 3.31 15.68
C THR A 200 12.38 1.89 15.41
N LYS A 201 13.56 1.56 15.93
CA LYS A 201 14.10 0.18 15.92
C LYS A 201 13.16 -0.85 16.56
N ALA A 202 12.27 -0.43 17.46
CA ALA A 202 11.26 -1.29 18.09
C ALA A 202 9.97 -1.41 17.25
N ASN A 203 9.59 -0.35 16.52
CA ASN A 203 8.36 -0.31 15.72
C ASN A 203 8.53 -0.82 14.27
N ILE A 204 9.77 -1.07 13.82
CA ILE A 204 10.04 -1.47 12.43
C ILE A 204 9.37 -2.80 12.04
N THR A 205 9.27 -3.76 12.96
CA THR A 205 8.64 -5.07 12.72
C THR A 205 7.11 -4.98 12.63
N SER A 206 6.48 -4.26 13.56
CA SER A 206 5.03 -4.01 13.57
C SER A 206 4.56 -3.19 12.35
N VAL A 207 5.33 -2.17 11.96
CA VAL A 207 5.02 -1.36 10.76
C VAL A 207 5.19 -2.19 9.48
N MET A 208 6.11 -3.14 9.40
CA MET A 208 6.27 -4.00 8.22
C MET A 208 5.13 -5.01 8.00
N GLY A 209 4.39 -5.38 9.04
CA GLY A 209 3.13 -6.13 8.89
C GLY A 209 1.91 -5.23 8.63
N GLY A 210 2.00 -3.95 9.01
CA GLY A 210 0.87 -3.01 8.94
C GLY A 210 -0.10 -3.14 10.12
N LEU A 211 0.37 -3.61 11.27
CA LEU A 211 -0.44 -3.90 12.45
C LEU A 211 -0.99 -2.60 13.08
N SER A 212 -2.31 -2.52 13.21
CA SER A 212 -2.96 -1.76 14.29
C SER A 212 -3.21 -2.69 15.49
N SER A 213 -3.22 -2.13 16.70
CA SER A 213 -3.29 -2.90 17.96
C SER A 213 -4.66 -3.55 18.19
N GLY A 214 -4.94 -4.63 17.46
CA GLY A 214 -6.17 -5.43 17.58
C GLY A 214 -6.11 -6.45 18.72
N SER A 215 -7.26 -6.73 19.32
CA SER A 215 -7.44 -7.86 20.24
C SER A 215 -7.34 -9.20 19.51
N GLN A 216 -6.86 -10.24 20.19
CA GLN A 216 -6.83 -11.60 19.65
C GLN A 216 -8.26 -12.13 19.49
N SER A 217 -8.62 -12.50 18.26
CA SER A 217 -9.93 -13.09 17.95
C SER A 217 -9.93 -14.60 18.19
N HIS A 218 -11.00 -15.13 18.76
CA HIS A 218 -11.22 -16.57 18.88
C HIS A 218 -11.80 -17.14 17.57
N PHE A 219 -10.97 -17.86 16.81
CA PHE A 219 -11.35 -18.70 15.67
C PHE A 219 -10.93 -20.14 15.97
N VAL A 220 -11.67 -21.14 15.46
CA VAL A 220 -11.31 -22.57 15.65
C VAL A 220 -10.34 -23.06 14.56
N VAL A 221 -10.51 -22.59 13.33
CA VAL A 221 -9.68 -22.92 12.17
C VAL A 221 -9.29 -21.64 11.45
N ALA A 222 -8.02 -21.47 11.09
CA ALA A 222 -7.56 -20.38 10.23
C ALA A 222 -6.38 -20.81 9.33
N CYS A 223 -6.17 -20.06 8.24
CA CYS A 223 -4.96 -20.15 7.43
C CYS A 223 -4.02 -18.99 7.76
N MET A 224 -2.71 -19.25 7.73
CA MET A 224 -1.67 -18.24 7.78
C MET A 224 -0.88 -18.27 6.46
N THR A 225 -0.86 -17.14 5.76
CA THR A 225 -0.16 -16.96 4.48
C THR A 225 0.25 -15.49 4.29
N THR A 226 1.35 -15.25 3.60
CA THR A 226 1.86 -13.90 3.30
C THR A 226 1.30 -13.32 2.00
N ASP A 227 0.58 -14.12 1.21
CA ASP A 227 0.45 -13.89 -0.23
C ASP A 227 -0.93 -13.37 -0.60
N TYR A 228 -1.00 -12.11 -1.04
CA TYR A 228 -2.24 -11.37 -1.29
C TYR A 228 -3.26 -12.09 -2.20
N SER A 229 -2.80 -12.97 -3.10
CA SER A 229 -3.67 -13.82 -3.94
C SER A 229 -4.42 -14.87 -3.12
N MET A 230 -3.71 -15.60 -2.24
CA MET A 230 -4.31 -16.59 -1.33
C MET A 230 -5.21 -15.89 -0.32
N GLN A 231 -4.71 -14.82 0.29
CA GLN A 231 -5.45 -13.99 1.25
C GLN A 231 -6.78 -13.47 0.66
N ASN A 232 -6.78 -13.01 -0.60
CA ASN A 232 -7.99 -12.56 -1.29
C ASN A 232 -9.01 -13.69 -1.49
N VAL A 233 -8.56 -14.89 -1.87
CA VAL A 233 -9.46 -16.04 -2.06
C VAL A 233 -10.01 -16.53 -0.72
N LEU A 234 -9.18 -16.58 0.33
CA LEU A 234 -9.60 -16.96 1.68
C LEU A 234 -10.73 -16.06 2.22
N LEU A 235 -10.54 -14.73 2.19
CA LEU A 235 -11.61 -13.80 2.64
C LEU A 235 -12.84 -13.86 1.74
N GLN A 236 -12.69 -13.98 0.41
CA GLN A 236 -13.85 -14.12 -0.47
C GLN A 236 -14.64 -15.41 -0.22
N MET A 237 -13.98 -16.51 0.19
CA MET A 237 -14.64 -17.75 0.61
C MET A 237 -15.28 -17.67 2.01
N GLY A 238 -14.98 -16.65 2.82
CA GLY A 238 -15.40 -16.57 4.23
C GLY A 238 -14.52 -17.39 5.18
N LEU A 239 -13.28 -17.70 4.80
CA LEU A 239 -12.32 -18.45 5.63
C LEU A 239 -11.46 -17.49 6.48
N ASN A 240 -11.28 -17.83 7.75
CA ASN A 240 -10.46 -17.04 8.69
C ASN A 240 -8.99 -16.99 8.23
N LEU A 241 -8.45 -15.77 8.14
CA LEU A 241 -7.06 -15.48 7.77
C LEU A 241 -6.33 -14.86 8.96
N VAL A 242 -5.13 -15.37 9.24
CA VAL A 242 -4.29 -14.97 10.38
C VAL A 242 -2.93 -14.48 9.89
N GLU A 243 -2.45 -13.39 10.47
CA GLU A 243 -1.10 -12.87 10.23
C GLU A 243 -0.05 -13.58 11.13
N ILE A 244 1.23 -13.36 10.84
CA ILE A 244 2.36 -14.02 11.53
C ILE A 244 2.30 -13.81 13.06
N HIS A 245 1.83 -12.65 13.50
CA HIS A 245 1.68 -12.28 14.92
C HIS A 245 0.38 -12.76 15.59
N GLY A 246 -0.44 -13.56 14.90
CA GLY A 246 -1.65 -14.16 15.47
C GLY A 246 -2.89 -13.27 15.48
N LEU A 247 -2.82 -12.08 14.88
CA LEU A 247 -3.97 -11.22 14.63
C LEU A 247 -4.79 -11.75 13.44
N SER A 248 -6.11 -11.59 13.50
CA SER A 248 -7.01 -11.94 12.39
C SER A 248 -7.16 -10.77 11.41
N VAL A 249 -7.02 -11.08 10.12
CA VAL A 249 -7.05 -10.09 9.03
C VAL A 249 -8.50 -9.82 8.62
N LYS A 250 -9.09 -8.76 9.20
CA LYS A 250 -10.49 -8.36 8.92
C LYS A 250 -10.69 -7.76 7.52
N THR A 251 -9.71 -7.04 6.99
CA THR A 251 -9.78 -6.40 5.67
C THR A 251 -8.41 -6.40 4.98
N ILE A 252 -8.41 -6.53 3.65
CA ILE A 252 -7.22 -6.46 2.80
C ILE A 252 -7.34 -5.26 1.87
N LYS A 253 -6.35 -4.35 1.90
CA LYS A 253 -6.26 -3.21 0.97
C LYS A 253 -5.27 -3.54 -0.17
N ARG A 254 -5.78 -3.87 -1.35
CA ARG A 254 -4.99 -4.01 -2.59
C ARG A 254 -5.18 -2.82 -3.53
N TRP A 255 -4.50 -2.82 -4.67
CA TRP A 255 -4.66 -1.80 -5.71
C TRP A 255 -5.09 -2.45 -7.04
N GLY A 256 -5.99 -1.80 -7.76
CA GLY A 256 -6.36 -2.16 -9.13
C GLY A 256 -6.55 -0.93 -10.00
N LEU A 257 -7.08 -1.12 -11.21
CA LEU A 257 -7.38 -0.03 -12.13
C LEU A 257 -8.90 0.11 -12.33
N LEU A 258 -9.41 1.34 -12.35
CA LEU A 258 -10.81 1.66 -12.65
C LEU A 258 -10.87 2.68 -13.79
N CYS A 259 -11.68 2.40 -14.81
CA CYS A 259 -11.84 3.31 -15.94
C CYS A 259 -12.79 4.48 -15.60
N CYS A 260 -12.30 5.72 -15.60
CA CYS A 260 -13.13 6.91 -15.32
C CYS A 260 -14.27 7.13 -16.35
N GLY A 261 -14.15 6.56 -17.56
CA GLY A 261 -15.09 6.78 -18.66
C GLY A 261 -16.20 5.73 -18.79
N CYS A 262 -15.93 4.48 -18.40
CA CYS A 262 -16.90 3.37 -18.52
C CYS A 262 -17.04 2.51 -17.25
N TYR A 263 -16.51 2.99 -16.12
CA TYR A 263 -16.54 2.39 -14.77
C TYR A 263 -16.15 0.90 -14.72
N THR A 264 -15.42 0.43 -15.72
CA THR A 264 -14.94 -0.94 -15.76
C THR A 264 -13.70 -1.08 -14.89
N TYR A 265 -13.82 -1.94 -13.90
CA TYR A 265 -12.72 -2.43 -13.09
C TYR A 265 -11.83 -3.38 -13.92
N GLU A 266 -10.52 -3.23 -13.77
CA GLU A 266 -9.47 -3.94 -14.48
C GLU A 266 -8.39 -4.35 -13.46
N ARG A 267 -8.19 -5.66 -13.27
CA ARG A 267 -7.28 -6.19 -12.23
C ARG A 267 -5.80 -6.00 -12.55
N ASP A 268 -5.46 -6.07 -13.83
CA ASP A 268 -4.08 -6.00 -14.31
C ASP A 268 -3.52 -4.57 -14.19
N THR A 269 -2.79 -4.32 -13.11
CA THR A 269 -2.14 -3.02 -12.83
C THR A 269 -1.06 -2.63 -13.85
N SER A 270 -0.63 -3.55 -14.73
CA SER A 270 0.29 -3.23 -15.82
C SER A 270 -0.40 -2.49 -16.96
N ARG A 271 -1.71 -2.66 -17.16
CA ARG A 271 -2.49 -2.05 -18.26
C ARG A 271 -2.44 -0.53 -18.26
N LYS A 272 -2.65 0.03 -19.45
CA LYS A 272 -2.52 1.48 -19.74
C LYS A 272 -3.72 2.03 -20.52
N PHE A 273 -4.51 1.15 -21.11
CA PHE A 273 -5.77 1.42 -21.81
C PHE A 273 -6.83 0.48 -21.23
N CYS A 274 -8.10 0.92 -21.15
CA CYS A 274 -9.18 0.08 -20.63
C CYS A 274 -9.64 -0.95 -21.66
N GLY A 275 -9.70 -2.23 -21.27
CA GLY A 275 -10.02 -3.34 -22.18
C GLY A 275 -11.41 -3.29 -22.83
N LYS A 276 -12.35 -2.47 -22.33
CA LYS A 276 -13.68 -2.30 -22.95
C LYS A 276 -13.83 -1.08 -23.85
N CYS A 277 -13.16 0.04 -23.54
CA CYS A 277 -13.35 1.30 -24.28
C CYS A 277 -12.09 1.83 -24.99
N GLY A 278 -10.96 1.12 -24.90
CA GLY A 278 -9.70 1.47 -25.56
C GLY A 278 -9.00 2.74 -25.05
N ASN A 279 -9.64 3.53 -24.20
CA ASN A 279 -9.14 4.82 -23.74
C ASN A 279 -8.12 4.69 -22.60
N ALA A 280 -7.16 5.62 -22.56
CA ALA A 280 -6.16 5.75 -21.51
C ALA A 280 -6.71 6.43 -20.23
N THR A 281 -7.88 6.00 -19.79
CA THR A 281 -8.65 6.59 -18.66
C THR A 281 -8.68 5.66 -17.45
N LEU A 282 -7.64 4.83 -17.26
CA LEU A 282 -7.48 3.93 -16.11
C LEU A 282 -6.79 4.65 -14.95
N ASP A 283 -7.51 4.82 -13.85
CA ASP A 283 -6.99 5.30 -12.57
C ASP A 283 -6.62 4.15 -11.65
N ARG A 284 -5.52 4.31 -10.89
CA ARG A 284 -5.17 3.39 -9.82
C ARG A 284 -6.01 3.68 -8.58
N VAL A 285 -6.99 2.82 -8.30
CA VAL A 285 -7.85 2.88 -7.11
C VAL A 285 -7.47 1.78 -6.11
N PRO A 286 -7.60 2.00 -4.80
CA PRO A 286 -7.50 0.91 -3.84
C PRO A 286 -8.81 0.12 -3.79
N ILE A 287 -8.66 -1.16 -3.48
CA ILE A 287 -9.75 -2.13 -3.32
C ILE A 287 -9.65 -2.64 -1.89
N LYS A 288 -10.74 -2.58 -1.15
CA LYS A 288 -10.87 -3.27 0.14
C LYS A 288 -11.59 -4.58 -0.09
N VAL A 289 -11.14 -5.63 0.57
CA VAL A 289 -11.82 -6.93 0.61
C VAL A 289 -11.99 -7.28 2.09
N SER A 290 -13.23 -7.38 2.54
CA SER A 290 -13.57 -7.60 3.96
C SER A 290 -13.78 -9.09 4.26
N SER A 291 -13.80 -9.44 5.55
CA SER A 291 -14.05 -10.80 6.09
C SER A 291 -15.23 -11.53 5.43
N ASP A 292 -16.27 -10.78 5.09
CA ASP A 292 -17.54 -11.31 4.60
C ASP A 292 -17.46 -11.65 3.09
N GLY A 293 -16.34 -11.33 2.45
CA GLY A 293 -16.08 -11.47 1.02
C GLY A 293 -16.59 -10.31 0.16
N THR A 294 -17.06 -9.20 0.77
CA THR A 294 -17.44 -7.97 0.05
C THR A 294 -16.21 -7.28 -0.54
N ILE A 295 -16.36 -6.69 -1.73
CA ILE A 295 -15.27 -6.06 -2.49
C ILE A 295 -15.65 -4.60 -2.76
N GLU A 296 -15.06 -3.68 -2.01
CA GLU A 296 -15.30 -2.23 -2.14
C GLU A 296 -14.20 -1.59 -3.00
N LEU A 297 -14.61 -0.78 -3.98
CA LEU A 297 -13.72 0.09 -4.77
C LEU A 297 -13.86 1.55 -4.31
N ASP A 298 -12.79 2.08 -3.72
CA ASP A 298 -12.70 3.49 -3.32
C ASP A 298 -12.56 4.40 -4.57
N CYS A 299 -13.65 5.04 -5.00
CA CYS A 299 -13.61 5.98 -6.12
C CYS A 299 -13.30 7.41 -5.63
N TYR A 300 -12.02 7.79 -5.62
CA TYR A 300 -11.58 9.11 -5.14
C TYR A 300 -11.87 10.27 -6.10
N ARG A 301 -12.04 10.03 -7.42
CA ARG A 301 -12.35 11.11 -8.38
C ARG A 301 -13.84 11.49 -8.37
N LYS A 302 -14.21 12.39 -7.45
CA LYS A 302 -15.54 13.04 -7.38
C LYS A 302 -15.97 13.70 -8.71
N LYS A 303 -15.04 14.25 -9.49
CA LYS A 303 -15.31 14.92 -10.79
C LYS A 303 -14.17 14.65 -11.79
N VAL A 304 -14.52 14.39 -13.05
CA VAL A 304 -13.52 14.21 -14.14
C VAL A 304 -13.20 15.57 -14.77
N ASN A 305 -11.94 15.98 -14.70
CA ASN A 305 -11.48 17.24 -15.29
C ASN A 305 -11.04 17.05 -16.76
N LEU A 306 -11.71 17.72 -17.69
CA LEU A 306 -11.43 17.63 -19.13
C LEU A 306 -10.34 18.60 -19.62
N ARG A 307 -9.81 19.49 -18.75
CA ARG A 307 -8.78 20.47 -19.15
C ARG A 307 -7.50 19.78 -19.63
N GLY A 308 -7.11 20.05 -20.87
CA GLY A 308 -5.88 19.51 -21.48
C GLY A 308 -6.02 18.14 -22.16
N THR A 309 -7.23 17.58 -22.28
CA THR A 309 -7.46 16.35 -23.05
C THR A 309 -7.41 16.60 -24.56
N ILE A 310 -7.93 17.74 -25.02
CA ILE A 310 -7.92 18.18 -26.42
C ILE A 310 -6.68 19.06 -26.67
N TYR A 311 -5.80 18.63 -27.58
CA TYR A 311 -4.59 19.36 -27.97
C TYR A 311 -4.12 18.95 -29.38
N SER A 312 -3.32 19.81 -30.02
CA SER A 312 -2.78 19.56 -31.37
C SER A 312 -1.75 18.42 -31.37
N ILE A 313 -2.05 17.35 -32.12
CA ILE A 313 -1.17 16.19 -32.30
C ILE A 313 -0.25 16.42 -33.53
N PRO A 314 1.07 16.15 -33.44
CA PRO A 314 1.98 16.25 -34.58
C PRO A 314 1.62 15.22 -35.66
N LYS A 315 1.76 15.62 -36.94
CA LYS A 315 1.58 14.72 -38.09
C LYS A 315 2.50 13.48 -37.96
N PRO A 316 2.01 12.26 -38.27
CA PRO A 316 2.81 11.04 -38.19
C PRO A 316 4.03 11.10 -39.12
N ARG A 317 5.11 10.39 -38.78
CA ARG A 317 6.40 10.48 -39.48
C ARG A 317 7.00 9.10 -39.71
N ARG A 318 7.16 8.72 -40.98
CA ARG A 318 7.85 7.47 -41.35
C ARG A 318 9.34 7.56 -41.05
N GLY A 319 9.90 6.54 -40.41
CA GLY A 319 11.35 6.41 -40.16
C GLY A 319 11.71 5.79 -38.80
N VAL A 320 12.77 4.99 -38.76
CA VAL A 320 13.18 4.15 -37.62
C VAL A 320 13.47 4.93 -36.32
N ARG A 321 13.82 6.22 -36.42
CA ARG A 321 14.14 7.09 -35.27
C ARG A 321 12.93 7.88 -34.72
N ASN A 322 11.75 7.78 -35.35
CA ASN A 322 10.60 8.57 -34.93
C ASN A 322 9.87 7.92 -33.75
N GLN A 323 9.82 8.62 -32.62
CA GLN A 323 9.02 8.23 -31.46
C GLN A 323 7.58 8.73 -31.64
N GLU A 324 6.77 7.96 -32.36
CA GLU A 324 5.34 8.27 -32.52
C GLU A 324 4.60 8.17 -31.17
N ILE A 325 3.62 9.06 -30.97
CA ILE A 325 2.84 9.14 -29.73
C ILE A 325 1.99 7.88 -29.55
N ILE A 326 1.86 7.39 -28.32
CA ILE A 326 0.97 6.27 -27.99
C ILE A 326 -0.43 6.83 -27.73
N LEU A 327 -1.40 6.42 -28.55
CA LEU A 327 -2.81 6.80 -28.44
C LEU A 327 -3.72 5.58 -28.19
N ALA A 328 -3.26 4.37 -28.51
CA ALA A 328 -4.00 3.12 -28.36
C ALA A 328 -3.08 1.95 -27.94
N GLU A 329 -3.68 0.82 -27.53
CA GLU A 329 -2.98 -0.33 -26.95
C GLU A 329 -2.21 -1.18 -27.98
N ASP A 330 -2.77 -1.35 -29.18
CA ASP A 330 -2.13 -2.01 -30.33
C ASP A 330 -0.79 -1.35 -30.70
N GLN A 331 -0.68 -0.03 -30.52
CA GLN A 331 0.54 0.74 -30.72
C GLN A 331 1.67 0.40 -29.73
N LEU A 332 1.40 -0.37 -28.67
CA LEU A 332 2.42 -0.98 -27.80
C LEU A 332 3.00 -2.27 -28.42
N MET A 333 2.14 -3.01 -29.13
CA MET A 333 2.44 -4.32 -29.75
C MET A 333 3.14 -4.18 -31.10
N MET A 334 3.08 -3.01 -31.74
CA MET A 334 3.74 -2.75 -33.03
C MET A 334 5.25 -3.05 -33.01
N GLY A 335 5.70 -3.67 -34.10
CA GLY A 335 7.04 -4.25 -34.26
C GLY A 335 8.18 -3.29 -33.90
N GLY A 336 9.08 -3.75 -33.03
CA GLY A 336 10.27 -3.00 -32.60
C GLY A 336 10.06 -2.13 -31.35
N ARG A 337 8.83 -1.68 -31.05
CA ARG A 337 8.58 -0.84 -29.86
C ARG A 337 8.85 -1.58 -28.55
N GLN A 338 8.35 -2.81 -28.44
CA GLN A 338 8.61 -3.68 -27.29
C GLN A 338 10.11 -3.97 -27.12
N ARG A 339 10.87 -4.11 -28.23
CA ARG A 339 12.34 -4.26 -28.19
C ARG A 339 13.02 -3.00 -27.64
N LEU A 340 12.57 -1.81 -28.05
CA LEU A 340 13.07 -0.53 -27.53
C LEU A 340 12.80 -0.39 -26.02
N LEU A 341 11.59 -0.69 -25.56
CA LEU A 341 11.22 -0.66 -24.13
C LEU A 341 12.05 -1.66 -23.31
N ASN A 342 12.21 -2.90 -23.80
CA ASN A 342 13.03 -3.91 -23.11
C ASN A 342 14.52 -3.52 -23.08
N HIS A 343 15.05 -2.89 -24.13
CA HIS A 343 16.41 -2.36 -24.16
C HIS A 343 16.60 -1.17 -23.20
N GLN A 344 15.62 -0.26 -23.10
CA GLN A 344 15.62 0.81 -22.10
C GLN A 344 15.57 0.25 -20.68
N ARG A 345 14.71 -0.75 -20.42
CA ARG A 345 14.62 -1.42 -19.12
C ARG A 345 15.94 -2.09 -18.74
N LYS A 346 16.55 -2.89 -19.63
CA LYS A 346 17.87 -3.51 -19.38
C LYS A 346 18.98 -2.50 -19.12
N LYS A 347 18.95 -1.33 -19.77
CA LYS A 347 19.90 -0.23 -19.47
C LYS A 347 19.67 0.36 -18.07
N TRP A 348 18.42 0.54 -17.66
CA TRP A 348 18.08 1.01 -16.32
C TRP A 348 18.43 -0.04 -15.24
N GLU A 349 18.07 -1.31 -15.45
CA GLU A 349 18.41 -2.45 -14.56
C GLU A 349 19.93 -2.59 -14.38
N LYS A 350 20.71 -2.49 -15.47
CA LYS A 350 22.18 -2.51 -15.39
C LYS A 350 22.70 -1.33 -14.57
N ALA A 351 22.22 -0.12 -14.85
CA ALA A 351 22.63 1.09 -14.13
C ALA A 351 22.11 1.15 -12.68
N CYS A 352 21.08 0.39 -12.29
CA CYS A 352 20.73 0.15 -10.89
C CYS A 352 21.79 -0.71 -10.21
N LYS A 353 22.18 -1.83 -10.83
CA LYS A 353 23.20 -2.75 -10.27
C LYS A 353 24.58 -2.10 -10.16
N GLU A 354 24.97 -1.29 -11.14
CA GLU A 354 26.20 -0.48 -11.10
C GLU A 354 26.18 0.66 -10.06
N ARG A 355 25.04 0.87 -9.37
CA ARG A 355 24.84 1.90 -8.34
C ARG A 355 24.34 1.33 -7.01
N ASP A 356 24.31 0.01 -6.84
CA ASP A 356 23.80 -0.63 -5.65
C ASP A 356 24.88 -0.68 -4.55
N PRO A 357 24.80 0.15 -3.49
CA PRO A 357 25.82 0.21 -2.45
C PRO A 357 25.78 -1.01 -1.52
N PHE A 358 24.77 -1.88 -1.64
CA PHE A 358 24.62 -3.12 -0.88
C PHE A 358 24.96 -4.37 -1.70
N SER A 359 25.49 -4.21 -2.91
CA SER A 359 25.94 -5.33 -3.74
C SER A 359 27.25 -5.93 -3.22
N ASN A 360 27.34 -7.27 -3.19
CA ASN A 360 28.49 -8.03 -2.66
C ASN A 360 29.83 -7.67 -3.34
N SER A 361 29.79 -7.28 -4.61
CA SER A 361 30.92 -6.66 -5.30
C SER A 361 30.92 -5.17 -4.96
N GLY A 362 31.46 -4.84 -3.77
CA GLY A 362 31.39 -3.50 -3.20
C GLY A 362 31.76 -2.42 -4.22
N ALA A 363 30.78 -1.56 -4.54
CA ALA A 363 30.97 -0.51 -5.53
C ALA A 363 31.93 0.56 -5.01
N ASP A 364 32.85 1.01 -5.86
CA ASP A 364 33.79 2.10 -5.57
C ASP A 364 33.04 3.41 -5.30
N LEU A 365 32.68 3.63 -4.04
CA LEU A 365 31.77 4.70 -3.61
C LEU A 365 32.35 6.08 -3.97
N GLU A 366 33.65 6.29 -3.74
CA GLU A 366 34.42 7.46 -4.17
C GLU A 366 34.30 7.73 -5.69
N SER A 367 34.34 6.68 -6.52
CA SER A 367 34.22 6.81 -7.98
C SER A 367 32.80 7.16 -8.44
N SER A 368 31.81 7.18 -7.55
CA SER A 368 30.40 7.46 -7.87
C SER A 368 29.94 8.85 -7.39
N TRP A 369 30.52 9.38 -6.31
CA TRP A 369 30.22 10.73 -5.81
C TRP A 369 30.66 11.80 -6.82
N GLY A 370 29.99 12.96 -6.82
CA GLY A 370 30.31 14.12 -7.67
C GLY A 370 29.89 14.03 -9.15
N LYS A 371 29.56 12.86 -9.70
CA LYS A 371 29.05 12.76 -11.09
C LYS A 371 27.64 13.35 -11.20
N GLN A 372 27.44 14.36 -12.06
CA GLN A 372 26.11 14.93 -12.33
C GLN A 372 25.19 13.89 -12.98
N PHE A 373 24.41 13.20 -12.16
CA PHE A 373 23.56 12.09 -12.60
C PHE A 373 22.32 12.58 -13.36
N GLY A 374 22.40 12.56 -14.69
CA GLY A 374 21.25 12.79 -15.58
C GLY A 374 20.03 11.96 -15.19
N SER A 375 18.87 12.61 -15.12
CA SER A 375 17.59 12.15 -14.53
C SER A 375 17.35 10.62 -14.61
N PHE A 376 17.68 9.91 -13.54
CA PHE A 376 17.66 8.45 -13.45
C PHE A 376 16.24 7.88 -13.22
N ARG A 377 15.29 8.24 -14.07
CA ARG A 377 13.92 7.72 -14.00
C ARG A 377 13.80 6.37 -14.70
N TYR A 378 13.04 5.46 -14.09
CA TYR A 378 12.58 4.24 -14.73
C TYR A 378 11.88 4.56 -16.07
N PRO A 379 12.09 3.76 -17.14
CA PRO A 379 11.49 4.01 -18.46
C PRO A 379 9.97 3.83 -18.46
N GLU A 380 9.24 4.89 -18.10
CA GLU A 380 7.78 4.95 -18.12
C GLU A 380 7.22 4.99 -19.54
N ILE A 381 6.18 4.20 -19.80
CA ILE A 381 5.46 4.17 -21.09
C ILE A 381 4.67 5.48 -21.24
N LYS A 382 5.18 6.38 -22.09
CA LYS A 382 4.61 7.72 -22.28
C LYS A 382 3.40 7.71 -23.24
N ILE A 383 2.21 7.67 -22.65
CA ILE A 383 0.92 7.84 -23.35
C ILE A 383 0.73 9.32 -23.72
N GLY A 384 0.20 9.59 -24.91
CA GLY A 384 -0.09 10.95 -25.38
C GLY A 384 1.13 11.88 -25.33
N MET A 385 0.90 13.13 -24.93
CA MET A 385 1.98 14.07 -24.61
C MET A 385 2.65 13.82 -23.24
N GLY A 386 2.19 12.84 -22.46
CA GLY A 386 2.66 12.51 -21.11
C GLY A 386 1.91 13.22 -19.99
N ARG A 387 2.37 13.07 -18.74
CA ARG A 387 1.80 13.71 -17.55
C ARG A 387 1.90 15.25 -17.66
N GLY A 388 0.76 15.94 -17.66
CA GLY A 388 0.66 17.41 -17.68
C GLY A 388 -0.25 17.93 -18.80
N ASN A 389 -0.89 19.10 -18.58
CA ASN A 389 -1.76 19.74 -19.57
C ASN A 389 -0.94 20.29 -20.75
N PRO A 390 -1.09 19.79 -22.00
CA PRO A 390 -0.28 20.24 -23.12
C PRO A 390 -0.51 21.68 -23.55
N ASN A 391 -1.63 22.27 -23.12
CA ASN A 391 -2.05 23.62 -23.46
C ASN A 391 -1.65 24.66 -22.40
N SER A 392 -0.95 24.29 -21.31
CA SER A 392 -0.51 25.28 -20.31
C SER A 392 0.73 26.05 -20.77
N ASN A 393 0.82 27.33 -20.39
CA ASN A 393 1.99 28.17 -20.68
C ASN A 393 3.28 27.55 -20.13
N SER A 394 3.21 26.93 -18.94
CA SER A 394 4.33 26.20 -18.31
C SER A 394 4.78 24.97 -19.12
N TRP A 395 3.86 24.28 -19.81
CA TRP A 395 4.19 23.17 -20.70
C TRP A 395 4.84 23.61 -22.01
N GLN A 396 4.32 24.70 -22.59
CA GLN A 396 4.86 25.28 -23.82
C GLN A 396 6.26 25.86 -23.58
N LYS A 397 6.47 26.65 -22.51
CA LYS A 397 7.79 27.16 -22.10
C LYS A 397 8.83 26.03 -21.90
N LYS A 398 8.45 24.94 -21.23
CA LYS A 398 9.31 23.74 -21.03
C LYS A 398 9.66 22.98 -22.33
N ARG A 399 9.05 23.33 -23.48
CA ARG A 399 9.35 22.75 -24.80
C ARG A 399 9.98 23.73 -25.78
N SER A 400 9.67 25.03 -25.70
CA SER A 400 10.33 26.06 -26.52
C SER A 400 11.79 26.25 -26.11
N GLY A 401 12.11 26.16 -24.82
CA GLY A 401 13.48 26.25 -24.28
C GLY A 401 14.46 25.14 -24.73
N LYS A 402 14.02 24.19 -25.57
CA LYS A 402 14.90 23.22 -26.26
C LYS A 402 15.16 23.57 -27.74
N LYS A 403 14.97 24.84 -28.12
CA LYS A 403 15.48 25.44 -29.36
C LYS A 403 16.66 26.37 -29.05
N LYS A 404 17.81 25.78 -28.73
CA LYS A 404 19.14 26.29 -29.04
C LYS A 404 19.91 25.12 -29.66
#